data_AF-U3TZA7-F1
#
_entry.id   AF-U3TZA7-F1
#
_cell.length_a   1.000
_cell.length_b   1.000
_cell.length_c   1.000
_cell.angle_alpha   90.00
_cell.angle_beta   90.00
_cell.angle_gamma   90.00
#
_symmetry.space_group_name_H-M   'P 1'
#
loop_
_entity.id
_entity.type
_entity.pdbx_description
1 polymer ?
#
loop_
_entity_poly.entity_id
_entity_poly.type
_entity_poly.pdbx_seq_one_letter_code
_entity_poly.pdbx_strand_id
1 'polypeptide(L)'
;MKGDNSKPFILANADGNVRAYIWKDKGGDGIHINNGIDGGGDYIFHKDGGFRAPSSVYAGAARIAADGNIYGSMWGNQWLDAYLEKTFQPKGAYGKANTAKLGVNGWFKCGDTGLIIQWGKTDSENFDRKILPLPLPFPNEGLWALGWVAEAIGMGEDLCSHSAGLVDKAHIKVTTDYNLATARIAIGY
;
A
#
# COMPACT_ATOMS: atom_id res chain seq x y z
N MET A 1 -32.86 -41.34 -13.30
CA MET A 1 -32.44 -41.37 -14.72
C MET A 1 -33.10 -40.19 -15.40
N LYS A 2 -32.39 -39.11 -15.73
CA LYS A 2 -33.05 -37.92 -16.29
C LYS A 2 -32.10 -37.26 -17.29
N GLY A 3 -32.26 -37.37 -18.61
CA GLY A 3 -33.50 -37.68 -19.34
C GLY A 3 -33.34 -37.98 -20.83
N ASP A 4 -32.49 -38.93 -21.22
CA ASP A 4 -32.34 -39.35 -22.62
C ASP A 4 -31.97 -40.84 -22.84
N ASN A 5 -32.31 -41.73 -21.90
CA ASN A 5 -31.78 -43.11 -21.83
C ASN A 5 -30.26 -43.18 -21.66
N SER A 6 -29.61 -42.14 -21.11
CA SER A 6 -28.24 -42.24 -20.62
C SER A 6 -28.11 -43.50 -19.75
N LYS A 7 -27.16 -44.37 -20.11
CA LYS A 7 -26.85 -45.62 -19.43
C LYS A 7 -25.69 -45.37 -18.48
N PRO A 8 -25.94 -44.86 -17.26
CA PRO A 8 -24.86 -44.59 -16.31
C PRO A 8 -24.14 -45.87 -15.95
N PHE A 9 -22.84 -45.76 -15.71
CA PHE A 9 -22.14 -46.73 -14.90
C PHE A 9 -22.52 -46.47 -13.42
N ILE A 10 -22.98 -47.51 -12.73
CA ILE A 10 -23.53 -47.43 -11.37
C ILE A 10 -22.81 -48.42 -10.47
N LEU A 11 -22.38 -47.95 -9.29
CA LEU A 11 -22.03 -48.80 -8.16
C LEU A 11 -23.15 -48.73 -7.12
N ALA A 12 -23.77 -49.86 -6.79
CA ALA A 12 -24.86 -49.93 -5.83
C ALA A 12 -24.58 -50.94 -4.72
N ASN A 13 -25.07 -50.64 -3.53
CA ASN A 13 -25.10 -51.55 -2.40
C ASN A 13 -26.13 -52.68 -2.63
N ALA A 14 -26.05 -53.74 -1.82
CA ALA A 14 -27.01 -54.85 -1.84
C ALA A 14 -28.45 -54.42 -1.48
N ASP A 15 -28.61 -53.32 -0.76
CA ASP A 15 -29.90 -52.72 -0.39
C ASP A 15 -30.53 -51.88 -1.52
N GLY A 16 -29.87 -51.80 -2.69
CA GLY A 16 -30.33 -51.03 -3.85
C GLY A 16 -29.93 -49.56 -3.84
N ASN A 17 -29.29 -49.06 -2.78
CA ASN A 17 -28.80 -47.68 -2.73
C ASN A 17 -27.57 -47.49 -3.62
N VAL A 18 -27.57 -46.45 -4.45
CA VAL A 18 -26.44 -46.14 -5.33
C VAL A 18 -25.38 -45.32 -4.57
N ARG A 19 -24.12 -45.75 -4.68
CA ARG A 19 -22.92 -45.14 -4.06
C ARG A 19 -22.05 -44.38 -5.05
N ALA A 20 -22.19 -44.63 -6.35
CA ALA A 20 -21.52 -43.84 -7.37
C ALA A 20 -22.27 -43.87 -8.70
N TYR A 21 -22.23 -42.74 -9.40
CA TYR A 21 -22.67 -42.60 -10.79
C TYR A 21 -21.52 -42.07 -11.64
N ILE A 22 -21.36 -42.62 -12.85
CA ILE A 22 -20.59 -42.00 -13.94
C ILE A 22 -21.48 -41.97 -15.17
N TRP A 23 -21.72 -40.79 -15.73
CA TRP A 23 -22.63 -40.65 -16.88
C TRP A 23 -22.27 -39.48 -17.78
N LYS A 24 -22.92 -39.46 -18.95
CA LYS A 24 -22.90 -38.36 -19.90
C LYS A 24 -24.23 -38.32 -20.62
N ASP A 25 -24.87 -37.16 -20.62
CA ASP A 25 -26.11 -36.93 -21.35
C ASP A 25 -25.82 -36.43 -22.78
N LYS A 26 -26.67 -36.82 -23.74
CA LYS A 26 -26.61 -36.34 -25.12
C LYS A 26 -26.88 -34.83 -25.15
N GLY A 27 -25.95 -34.09 -25.72
CA GLY A 27 -26.02 -32.62 -25.75
C GLY A 27 -25.69 -31.96 -24.41
N GLY A 28 -25.32 -32.73 -23.37
CA GLY A 28 -24.90 -32.22 -22.07
C GLY A 28 -23.56 -31.48 -22.09
N ASP A 29 -23.16 -30.98 -20.93
CA ASP A 29 -21.99 -30.14 -20.69
C ASP A 29 -20.69 -30.92 -20.50
N GLY A 30 -20.73 -32.21 -20.14
CA GLY A 30 -19.52 -32.95 -19.80
C GLY A 30 -19.75 -34.44 -19.50
N ILE A 31 -18.72 -35.07 -18.93
CA ILE A 31 -18.84 -36.36 -18.22
C ILE A 31 -19.00 -36.02 -16.74
N HIS A 32 -19.99 -36.62 -16.09
CA HIS A 32 -20.35 -36.39 -14.70
C HIS A 32 -19.94 -37.57 -13.83
N ILE A 33 -19.49 -37.29 -12.61
CA ILE A 33 -19.18 -38.27 -11.56
C ILE A 33 -19.78 -37.77 -10.24
N ASN A 34 -20.50 -38.63 -9.52
CA ASN A 34 -21.19 -38.29 -8.26
C ASN A 34 -21.16 -39.47 -7.26
N ASN A 35 -21.14 -39.20 -5.95
CA ASN A 35 -21.10 -40.22 -4.88
C ASN A 35 -22.49 -40.80 -4.48
N GLY A 36 -23.48 -40.67 -5.36
CA GLY A 36 -24.85 -41.13 -5.15
C GLY A 36 -25.45 -40.62 -3.84
N ILE A 37 -25.87 -41.55 -2.99
CA ILE A 37 -26.55 -41.25 -1.73
C ILE A 37 -25.66 -40.54 -0.69
N ASP A 38 -24.33 -40.60 -0.82
CA ASP A 38 -23.41 -39.87 0.06
C ASP A 38 -23.38 -38.36 -0.22
N GLY A 39 -23.91 -37.93 -1.38
CA GLY A 39 -23.94 -36.53 -1.77
C GLY A 39 -22.56 -35.97 -2.14
N GLY A 40 -22.31 -34.70 -1.79
CA GLY A 40 -21.06 -34.01 -2.12
C GLY A 40 -21.05 -33.28 -3.47
N GLY A 41 -22.07 -33.47 -4.31
CA GLY A 41 -22.24 -32.79 -5.59
C GLY A 41 -21.55 -33.47 -6.77
N ASP A 42 -21.65 -32.86 -7.94
CA ASP A 42 -21.19 -33.44 -9.21
C ASP A 42 -19.80 -32.91 -9.59
N TYR A 43 -18.90 -33.85 -9.88
CA TYR A 43 -17.64 -33.57 -10.58
C TYR A 43 -17.89 -33.65 -12.08
N ILE A 44 -17.50 -32.62 -12.82
CA ILE A 44 -17.78 -32.52 -14.26
C ILE A 44 -16.49 -32.31 -15.03
N PHE A 45 -16.21 -33.22 -15.97
CA PHE A 45 -15.22 -33.02 -17.03
C PHE A 45 -15.94 -32.43 -18.23
N HIS A 46 -15.88 -31.12 -18.38
CA HIS A 46 -16.60 -30.37 -19.40
C HIS A 46 -16.09 -30.67 -20.80
N LYS A 47 -16.98 -30.56 -21.80
CA LYS A 47 -16.65 -30.78 -23.21
C LYS A 47 -15.70 -29.73 -23.80
N ASP A 48 -15.56 -28.59 -23.14
CA ASP A 48 -14.62 -27.51 -23.47
C ASP A 48 -13.23 -27.70 -22.81
N GLY A 49 -13.03 -28.81 -22.09
CA GLY A 49 -11.78 -29.13 -21.40
C GLY A 49 -11.72 -28.64 -19.95
N GLY A 50 -12.74 -27.93 -19.46
CA GLY A 50 -12.83 -27.51 -18.06
C GLY A 50 -13.07 -28.68 -17.10
N PHE A 51 -12.65 -28.51 -15.84
CA PHE A 51 -13.01 -29.41 -14.74
C PHE A 51 -13.72 -28.64 -13.64
N ARG A 52 -14.88 -29.13 -13.21
CA ARG A 52 -15.62 -28.59 -12.07
C ARG A 52 -15.57 -29.58 -10.92
N ALA A 53 -15.04 -29.14 -9.78
CA ALA A 53 -15.26 -29.77 -8.49
C ALA A 53 -16.41 -29.04 -7.76
N PRO A 54 -17.26 -29.76 -7.01
CA PRO A 54 -18.32 -29.15 -6.22
C PRO A 54 -17.80 -28.41 -4.97
N SER A 55 -16.52 -28.57 -4.64
CA SER A 55 -15.84 -27.95 -3.51
C SER A 55 -14.35 -27.70 -3.86
N SER A 56 -13.46 -27.80 -2.87
CA SER A 56 -12.04 -27.53 -3.03
C SER A 56 -11.32 -28.56 -3.89
N VAL A 57 -10.31 -28.12 -4.64
CA VAL A 57 -9.36 -28.99 -5.37
C VAL A 57 -8.05 -29.03 -4.60
N TYR A 58 -7.59 -30.24 -4.25
CA TYR A 58 -6.38 -30.47 -3.46
C TYR A 58 -5.20 -30.90 -4.34
N ALA A 59 -4.02 -30.35 -4.06
CA ALA A 59 -2.74 -30.76 -4.61
C ALA A 59 -1.76 -30.99 -3.44
N GLY A 60 -1.74 -32.22 -2.93
CA GLY A 60 -1.10 -32.53 -1.65
C GLY A 60 -1.79 -31.79 -0.49
N ALA A 61 -1.01 -31.09 0.33
CA ALA A 61 -1.53 -30.28 1.45
C ALA A 61 -2.07 -28.90 1.01
N ALA A 62 -1.78 -28.46 -0.21
CA ALA A 62 -2.31 -27.20 -0.75
C ALA A 62 -3.70 -27.42 -1.37
N ARG A 63 -4.54 -26.39 -1.36
CA ARG A 63 -5.87 -26.45 -1.98
C ARG A 63 -6.35 -25.11 -2.51
N ILE A 64 -7.16 -25.16 -3.56
CA ILE A 64 -7.97 -24.05 -4.05
C ILE A 64 -9.39 -24.26 -3.52
N ALA A 65 -9.92 -23.30 -2.78
CA ALA A 65 -11.26 -23.32 -2.22
C ALA A 65 -12.32 -22.84 -3.24
N ALA A 66 -13.60 -23.11 -2.93
CA ALA A 66 -14.71 -22.78 -3.82
C ALA A 66 -14.96 -21.26 -3.96
N ASP A 67 -14.43 -20.45 -3.05
CA ASP A 67 -14.43 -18.98 -3.09
C ASP A 67 -13.25 -18.39 -3.89
N GLY A 68 -12.38 -19.25 -4.44
CA GLY A 68 -11.18 -18.86 -5.18
C GLY A 68 -9.95 -18.62 -4.29
N ASN A 69 -10.07 -18.75 -2.97
CA ASN A 69 -8.93 -18.61 -2.06
C ASN A 69 -8.00 -19.83 -2.14
N ILE A 70 -6.73 -19.65 -1.80
CA ILE A 70 -5.70 -20.69 -1.92
C ILE A 70 -5.03 -20.88 -0.56
N TYR A 71 -5.03 -22.10 -0.04
CA TYR A 71 -4.30 -22.47 1.18
C TYR A 71 -3.03 -23.24 0.85
N GLY A 72 -1.93 -22.96 1.55
CA GLY A 72 -0.69 -23.71 1.39
C GLY A 72 0.45 -23.24 2.29
N SER A 73 1.49 -24.08 2.38
CA SER A 73 2.70 -23.78 3.15
C SER A 73 3.50 -22.61 2.60
N MET A 74 3.44 -22.36 1.29
CA MET A 74 4.06 -21.20 0.64
C MET A 74 3.50 -19.86 1.12
N TRP A 75 2.29 -19.86 1.68
CA TRP A 75 1.66 -18.67 2.28
C TRP A 75 1.86 -18.61 3.79
N GLY A 76 2.64 -19.52 4.38
CA GLY A 76 2.83 -19.64 5.82
C GLY A 76 1.77 -20.50 6.52
N ASN A 77 1.25 -21.54 5.85
CA ASN A 77 0.16 -22.39 6.35
C ASN A 77 -1.11 -21.59 6.71
N GLN A 78 -1.45 -20.63 5.85
CA GLN A 78 -2.66 -19.82 5.93
C GLN A 78 -3.26 -19.63 4.53
N TRP A 79 -4.40 -18.96 4.47
CA TRP A 79 -5.03 -18.57 3.22
C TRP A 79 -4.29 -17.42 2.55
N LEU A 80 -4.32 -17.41 1.22
CA LEU A 80 -3.61 -16.44 0.39
C LEU A 80 -4.11 -15.00 0.63
N ASP A 81 -5.41 -14.79 0.82
CA ASP A 81 -5.97 -13.47 1.14
C ASP A 81 -5.36 -12.88 2.43
N ALA A 82 -5.30 -13.66 3.49
CA ALA A 82 -4.72 -13.25 4.77
C ALA A 82 -3.21 -13.00 4.66
N TYR A 83 -2.50 -13.77 3.83
CA TYR A 83 -1.10 -13.52 3.52
C TYR A 83 -0.95 -12.17 2.80
N LEU A 84 -1.74 -11.91 1.75
CA LEU A 84 -1.67 -10.67 0.98
C LEU A 84 -1.98 -9.43 1.83
N GLU A 85 -3.01 -9.50 2.68
CA GLU A 85 -3.40 -8.39 3.56
C GLU A 85 -2.30 -8.03 4.57
N LYS A 86 -1.60 -9.04 5.12
CA LYS A 86 -0.51 -8.81 6.09
C LYS A 86 0.81 -8.42 5.43
N THR A 87 1.00 -8.75 4.15
CA THR A 87 2.28 -8.51 3.44
C THR A 87 2.28 -7.21 2.63
N PHE A 88 1.14 -6.79 2.09
CA PHE A 88 1.07 -5.66 1.16
C PHE A 88 0.13 -4.56 1.63
N GLN A 89 0.51 -3.30 1.39
CA GLN A 89 -0.40 -2.17 1.59
C GLN A 89 -1.54 -2.22 0.55
N PRO A 90 -2.81 -2.06 0.95
CA PRO A 90 -3.93 -2.03 0.01
C PRO A 90 -3.77 -0.95 -1.05
N LYS A 91 -4.18 -1.24 -2.29
CA LYS A 91 -4.21 -0.25 -3.36
C LYS A 91 -5.09 0.94 -2.94
N GLY A 92 -4.52 2.15 -2.95
CA GLY A 92 -5.23 3.36 -2.54
C GLY A 92 -5.10 3.70 -1.04
N ALA A 93 -4.47 2.84 -0.24
CA ALA A 93 -4.02 3.16 1.11
C ALA A 93 -2.59 3.75 1.14
N TYR A 94 -2.03 4.10 -0.04
CA TYR A 94 -0.81 4.87 -0.10
C TYR A 94 -1.07 6.28 0.43
N GLY A 95 -0.09 6.82 1.14
CA GLY A 95 -0.09 8.25 1.46
C GLY A 95 -0.24 9.11 0.20
N LYS A 96 -0.94 10.24 0.30
CA LYS A 96 -0.98 11.27 -0.73
C LYS A 96 0.44 11.69 -1.08
N ALA A 97 0.69 11.87 -2.38
CA ALA A 97 2.01 12.24 -2.87
C ALA A 97 2.53 13.53 -2.19
N ASN A 98 3.77 13.47 -1.70
CA ASN A 98 4.46 14.65 -1.19
C ASN A 98 4.83 15.59 -2.35
N THR A 99 4.90 16.89 -2.08
CA THR A 99 5.29 17.90 -3.07
C THR A 99 6.47 18.71 -2.57
N ALA A 100 7.28 19.27 -3.47
CA ALA A 100 8.45 20.05 -3.09
C ALA A 100 8.85 21.10 -4.14
N LYS A 101 9.51 22.16 -3.68
CA LYS A 101 10.28 23.11 -4.50
C LYS A 101 11.77 22.94 -4.20
N LEU A 102 12.52 22.36 -5.14
CA LEU A 102 13.94 21.98 -4.98
C LEU A 102 14.92 23.14 -5.25
N GLY A 103 14.68 24.31 -4.66
CA GLY A 103 15.55 25.48 -4.79
C GLY A 103 16.41 25.74 -3.57
N VAL A 104 17.35 26.70 -3.69
CA VAL A 104 18.14 27.25 -2.56
C VAL A 104 17.21 27.77 -1.46
N ASN A 105 16.13 28.45 -1.86
CA ASN A 105 14.99 28.79 -1.02
C ASN A 105 13.81 27.89 -1.41
N GLY A 106 13.69 26.75 -0.72
CA GLY A 106 12.87 25.62 -1.11
C GLY A 106 11.94 25.14 0.01
N TRP A 107 11.12 24.14 -0.32
CA TRP A 107 10.20 23.52 0.64
C TRP A 107 9.86 22.10 0.24
N PHE A 108 9.45 21.31 1.24
CA PHE A 108 8.82 20.00 1.13
C PHE A 108 7.49 20.03 1.89
N LYS A 109 6.44 19.44 1.33
CA LYS A 109 5.11 19.32 1.95
C LYS A 109 4.64 17.88 1.93
N CYS A 110 4.29 17.37 3.09
CA CYS A 110 3.64 16.08 3.23
C CYS A 110 2.22 16.13 2.64
N GLY A 111 1.91 15.21 1.73
CA GLY A 111 0.60 15.14 1.11
C GLY A 111 -0.51 14.72 2.08
N ASP A 112 -0.17 13.89 3.06
CA ASP A 112 -1.12 13.34 4.03
C ASP A 112 -1.45 14.29 5.17
N THR A 113 -0.42 14.78 5.85
CA THR A 113 -0.57 15.59 7.07
C THR A 113 -0.61 17.08 6.80
N GLY A 114 -0.16 17.51 5.63
CA GLY A 114 0.03 18.92 5.31
C GLY A 114 1.27 19.55 5.96
N LEU A 115 2.09 18.79 6.71
CA LEU A 115 3.32 19.29 7.32
C LEU A 115 4.26 19.83 6.23
N ILE A 116 4.75 21.05 6.43
CA ILE A 116 5.66 21.76 5.53
C ILE A 116 7.00 21.95 6.26
N ILE A 117 8.09 21.58 5.60
CA ILE A 117 9.47 21.89 5.99
C ILE A 117 10.04 22.80 4.90
N GLN A 118 10.55 23.96 5.27
CA GLN A 118 11.07 24.95 4.32
C GLN A 118 12.47 25.36 4.71
N TRP A 119 13.31 25.65 3.73
CA TRP A 119 14.68 26.07 3.95
C TRP A 119 15.02 27.28 3.07
N GLY A 120 16.06 27.99 3.47
CA GLY A 120 16.61 29.08 2.69
C GLY A 120 17.94 29.59 3.20
N LYS A 121 18.54 30.49 2.44
CA LYS A 121 19.76 31.21 2.80
C LYS A 121 19.56 32.71 2.55
N THR A 122 20.24 33.56 3.32
CA THR A 122 20.36 35.00 3.03
C THR A 122 21.68 35.30 2.35
N ASP A 123 21.76 36.42 1.66
CA ASP A 123 23.04 36.94 1.20
C ASP A 123 23.87 37.50 2.37
N SER A 124 25.18 37.59 2.18
CA SER A 124 26.14 38.20 3.10
C SER A 124 25.99 39.71 3.09
N GLU A 125 25.56 40.29 4.20
CA GLU A 125 25.23 41.71 4.30
C GLU A 125 25.48 42.23 5.71
N ASN A 126 25.57 43.56 5.87
CA ASN A 126 25.86 44.24 7.14
C ASN A 126 25.09 43.67 8.34
N PHE A 127 25.70 43.75 9.54
CA PHE A 127 25.06 43.36 10.79
C PHE A 127 23.64 43.93 10.90
N ASP A 128 22.63 43.05 10.82
CA ASP A 128 21.23 43.48 10.76
C ASP A 128 20.25 42.36 11.18
N ARG A 129 19.02 42.77 11.50
CA ARG A 129 17.89 41.89 11.75
C ARG A 129 16.95 41.95 10.55
N LYS A 130 16.84 40.84 9.83
CA LYS A 130 16.05 40.78 8.59
C LYS A 130 14.79 39.99 8.77
N ILE A 131 13.69 40.49 8.23
CA ILE A 131 12.44 39.75 8.07
C ILE A 131 12.36 39.32 6.61
N LEU A 132 12.24 38.01 6.38
CA LEU A 132 12.31 37.41 5.06
C LEU A 132 11.06 36.58 4.80
N PRO A 133 10.58 36.55 3.55
CA PRO A 133 9.48 35.66 3.20
C PRO A 133 9.93 34.20 3.26
N LEU A 134 9.02 33.35 3.73
CA LEU A 134 9.08 31.91 3.55
C LEU A 134 8.75 31.57 2.10
N PRO A 135 9.40 30.55 1.49
CA PRO A 135 9.10 30.09 0.14
C PRO A 135 7.63 29.73 -0.11
N LEU A 136 6.92 29.30 0.93
CA LEU A 136 5.51 28.97 0.96
C LEU A 136 4.92 29.39 2.32
N PRO A 137 3.99 30.36 2.42
CA PRO A 137 3.34 30.64 3.70
C PRO A 137 2.68 29.40 4.30
N PHE A 138 2.85 29.19 5.61
CA PHE A 138 2.15 28.13 6.33
C PHE A 138 0.64 28.41 6.31
N PRO A 139 -0.19 27.48 5.79
CA PRO A 139 -1.63 27.68 5.75
C PRO A 139 -2.24 27.97 7.12
N ASN A 140 -1.83 27.22 8.14
CA ASN A 140 -2.42 27.24 9.47
C ASN A 140 -1.49 27.87 10.50
N GLU A 141 -0.32 27.30 10.77
CA GLU A 141 0.55 27.71 11.87
C GLU A 141 2.02 27.38 11.62
N GLY A 142 2.90 28.26 12.09
CA GLY A 142 4.33 28.02 12.14
C GLY A 142 4.72 27.44 13.51
N LEU A 143 5.40 26.29 13.52
CA LEU A 143 5.68 25.56 14.76
C LEU A 143 7.08 25.84 15.31
N TRP A 144 8.08 25.86 14.43
CA TRP A 144 9.46 25.96 14.83
C TRP A 144 10.33 26.50 13.70
N ALA A 145 11.39 27.20 14.07
CA ALA A 145 12.44 27.63 13.14
C ALA A 145 13.81 27.54 13.80
N LEU A 146 14.83 27.37 12.95
CA LEU A 146 16.23 27.42 13.34
C LEU A 146 17.05 28.14 12.27
N GLY A 147 18.01 28.93 12.74
CA GLY A 147 18.98 29.63 11.91
C GLY A 147 20.39 29.17 12.25
N TRP A 148 21.27 29.14 11.25
CA TRP A 148 22.68 28.83 11.43
C TRP A 148 23.56 29.62 10.46
N VAL A 149 24.85 29.76 10.76
CA VAL A 149 25.81 30.44 9.89
C VAL A 149 26.03 29.61 8.64
N ALA A 150 25.82 30.18 7.46
CA ALA A 150 25.95 29.43 6.20
C ALA A 150 27.38 29.30 5.68
N GLU A 151 28.33 30.15 6.13
CA GLU A 151 29.69 30.29 5.55
C GLU A 151 30.80 30.65 6.57
N ALA A 152 30.70 30.23 7.83
CA ALA A 152 31.80 30.44 8.80
C ALA A 152 32.97 29.47 8.54
N ILE A 153 33.74 29.70 7.48
CA ILE A 153 34.99 28.96 7.26
C ILE A 153 36.12 29.71 7.99
N GLY A 154 36.65 29.12 9.06
CA GLY A 154 37.83 29.64 9.78
C GLY A 154 37.54 30.70 10.85
N MET A 155 36.28 31.09 11.05
CA MET A 155 35.84 31.75 12.28
C MET A 155 35.47 30.65 13.28
N GLY A 156 36.11 30.61 14.45
CA GLY A 156 35.70 29.69 15.51
C GLY A 156 34.19 29.84 15.71
N GLU A 157 33.42 28.75 15.54
CA GLU A 157 31.96 28.76 15.42
C GLU A 157 31.25 29.45 16.61
N ASP A 158 31.97 29.59 17.73
CA ASP A 158 31.56 30.25 18.97
C ASP A 158 31.53 31.81 18.88
N LEU A 159 32.09 32.40 17.83
CA LEU A 159 32.15 33.86 17.64
C LEU A 159 30.99 34.42 16.80
N CYS A 160 30.17 33.60 16.17
CA CYS A 160 29.10 34.04 15.27
C CYS A 160 27.73 33.62 15.81
N SER A 161 26.93 34.57 16.32
CA SER A 161 25.57 34.27 16.76
C SER A 161 24.59 34.43 15.59
N HIS A 162 23.84 33.38 15.27
CA HIS A 162 22.76 33.46 14.31
C HIS A 162 21.52 32.81 14.88
N SER A 163 20.39 33.48 14.75
CA SER A 163 19.08 32.99 15.18
C SER A 163 18.10 33.12 14.03
N ALA A 164 17.14 32.22 13.99
CA ALA A 164 15.95 32.40 13.16
C ALA A 164 14.71 32.11 14.00
N GLY A 165 13.69 32.95 13.85
CA GLY A 165 12.41 32.81 14.53
C GLY A 165 11.28 33.19 13.59
N LEU A 166 10.19 32.45 13.67
CA LEU A 166 8.98 32.79 12.92
C LEU A 166 8.38 34.08 13.50
N VAL A 167 8.03 35.01 12.61
CA VAL A 167 7.35 36.25 12.99
C VAL A 167 5.85 36.09 12.81
N ASP A 168 5.50 35.44 11.71
CA ASP A 168 4.13 35.06 11.35
C ASP A 168 4.20 33.83 10.43
N LYS A 169 3.07 33.49 9.80
CA LYS A 169 2.93 32.31 8.94
C LYS A 169 3.67 32.42 7.61
N ALA A 170 4.06 33.62 7.20
CA ALA A 170 4.68 33.92 5.92
C ALA A 170 6.12 34.42 6.05
N HIS A 171 6.58 34.78 7.25
CA HIS A 171 7.86 35.44 7.45
C HIS A 171 8.68 34.85 8.59
N ILE A 172 9.99 34.84 8.36
CA ILE A 172 11.00 34.44 9.32
C ILE A 172 11.96 35.61 9.55
N LYS A 173 12.23 35.89 10.82
CA LYS A 173 13.23 36.86 11.23
C LYS A 173 14.54 36.16 11.47
N VAL A 174 15.62 36.69 10.92
CA VAL A 174 16.99 36.21 11.13
C VAL A 174 17.87 37.33 11.65
N THR A 175 18.89 36.99 12.42
CA THR A 175 19.99 37.90 12.79
C THR A 175 21.21 37.54 11.95
N THR A 176 21.84 38.52 11.31
CA THR A 176 23.12 38.35 10.59
C THR A 176 24.24 38.98 11.40
N ASP A 177 25.26 38.20 11.74
CA ASP A 177 26.46 38.67 12.44
C ASP A 177 27.69 38.61 11.51
N TYR A 178 28.64 39.53 11.66
CA TYR A 178 29.92 39.56 10.91
C TYR A 178 29.79 39.56 9.38
N ASN A 179 28.67 40.07 8.86
CA ASN A 179 28.36 40.10 7.44
C ASN A 179 28.28 38.73 6.77
N LEU A 180 27.99 37.67 7.54
CA LEU A 180 27.85 36.32 7.03
C LEU A 180 26.39 35.99 6.68
N ALA A 181 26.22 35.12 5.69
CA ALA A 181 24.92 34.58 5.30
C ALA A 181 24.33 33.67 6.39
N THR A 182 23.00 33.70 6.56
CA THR A 182 22.26 32.82 7.47
C THR A 182 21.50 31.76 6.68
N ALA A 183 21.77 30.48 6.97
CA ALA A 183 20.91 29.37 6.56
C ALA A 183 19.76 29.26 7.55
N ARG A 184 18.56 28.97 7.07
CA ARG A 184 17.34 28.88 7.89
C ARG A 184 16.51 27.68 7.51
N ILE A 185 15.86 27.09 8.50
CA ILE A 185 14.83 26.07 8.33
C ILE A 185 13.61 26.45 9.16
N ALA A 186 12.42 26.18 8.63
CA ALA A 186 11.14 26.41 9.31
C ALA A 186 10.20 25.23 9.10
N ILE A 187 9.44 24.88 10.13
CA ILE A 187 8.46 23.78 10.13
C ILE A 187 7.10 24.33 10.56
N GLY A 188 6.05 23.94 9.85
CA GLY A 188 4.66 24.36 10.09
C GLY A 188 3.70 23.58 9.20
N TYR A 189 2.43 23.99 9.11
CA TYR A 189 1.40 23.33 8.29
C TYR A 189 0.24 24.27 7.97
#